data_AF-A0A7S1QW61-F1
#
_entry.id   AF-A0A7S1QW61-F1
#
_cell.length_a   1.000
_cell.length_b   1.000
_cell.length_c   1.000
_cell.angle_alpha   90.00
_cell.angle_beta   90.00
_cell.angle_gamma   90.00
#
_symmetry.space_group_name_H-M   'P 1'
#
loop_
_entity.id
_entity.type
_entity.pdbx_description
1 polymer ?
#
loop_
_entity_poly.entity_id
_entity_poly.type
_entity_poly.pdbx_seq_one_letter_code
_entity_poly.pdbx_strand_id
1 'polypeptide(L)'
;LKLPGPSQPYSCELGTEPVVGQKVAAMEFTAYPEVRNRKQANVFLKVQNILHSTDSVALPCSLLLVGTFLVIYQHMTDQDTGRHSVRNFLAKILVSMIPLALLEWKILQCKDPVGLFAKCSAKVLLMHAFFLFLRLACLAFPDVQVGHAFCNVSALVAACAMLPTVFGFRCDKATLIEHRDVAALAFGTFILALLEVSILGKFSFSNSVTRSMFIEDTILTGSDYIELLAFVPAVWMAFRKDLDVPQYDLAESQRRATCLFAFMMAFYLVEDLANAYSLLEDYCLASLGHIAHFLLLLDCSAFLL
;
A
#
# COMPACT_ATOMS: atom_id res chain seq x y z
N LEU A 1 -57.36 7.61 4.55
CA LEU A 1 -56.13 7.04 3.95
C LEU A 1 -56.40 5.57 3.61
N LYS A 2 -56.20 5.18 2.35
CA LYS A 2 -56.41 3.82 1.83
C LYS A 2 -55.21 2.94 2.19
N LEU A 3 -55.45 1.83 2.88
CA LEU A 3 -54.43 0.79 3.14
C LEU A 3 -54.27 -0.09 1.88
N PRO A 4 -53.05 -0.49 1.50
CA PRO A 4 -52.83 -1.43 0.41
C PRO A 4 -53.14 -2.86 0.85
N GLY A 5 -53.81 -3.61 -0.03
CA GLY A 5 -54.24 -5.00 0.20
C GLY A 5 -53.12 -6.03 0.01
N PRO A 6 -53.40 -7.30 0.37
CA PRO A 6 -52.41 -8.38 0.39
C PRO A 6 -52.05 -8.84 -1.03
N SER A 7 -50.75 -8.88 -1.32
CA SER A 7 -50.15 -9.40 -2.55
C SER A 7 -50.16 -10.94 -2.56
N GLN A 8 -50.55 -11.52 -3.69
CA GLN A 8 -50.64 -12.95 -3.96
C GLN A 8 -49.29 -13.70 -3.86
N PRO A 9 -49.30 -15.01 -3.56
CA PRO A 9 -48.09 -15.83 -3.56
C PRO A 9 -47.70 -16.23 -5.00
N TYR A 10 -46.44 -16.00 -5.35
CA TYR A 10 -45.83 -16.50 -6.58
C TYR A 10 -45.43 -17.98 -6.40
N SER A 11 -46.01 -18.84 -7.22
CA SER A 11 -45.60 -20.24 -7.36
C SER A 11 -44.34 -20.31 -8.22
N CYS A 12 -43.23 -20.74 -7.63
CA CYS A 12 -42.01 -21.09 -8.38
C CYS A 12 -42.18 -22.50 -8.96
N GLU A 13 -42.35 -22.60 -10.28
CA GLU A 13 -42.18 -23.85 -11.00
C GLU A 13 -40.69 -24.23 -11.03
N LEU A 14 -40.36 -25.36 -10.42
CA LEU A 14 -39.02 -25.95 -10.41
C LEU A 14 -38.82 -26.72 -11.73
N GLY A 15 -38.26 -26.05 -12.74
CA GLY A 15 -37.79 -26.68 -13.97
C GLY A 15 -36.44 -27.36 -13.73
N THR A 16 -36.43 -28.68 -13.56
CA THR A 16 -35.22 -29.50 -13.59
C THR A 16 -34.79 -29.74 -15.02
N GLU A 17 -33.92 -28.89 -15.56
CA GLU A 17 -33.16 -29.21 -16.78
C GLU A 17 -31.90 -30.02 -16.44
N PRO A 18 -31.58 -31.06 -17.23
CA PRO A 18 -30.37 -31.86 -17.05
C PRO A 18 -29.12 -31.03 -17.41
N VAL A 19 -28.26 -30.82 -16.42
CA VAL A 19 -26.95 -30.16 -16.58
C VAL A 19 -26.07 -31.03 -17.49
N VAL A 20 -26.06 -30.69 -18.77
CA VAL A 20 -25.10 -31.22 -19.75
C VAL A 20 -23.71 -30.81 -19.28
N GLY A 21 -22.83 -31.79 -19.09
CA GLY A 21 -21.46 -31.63 -18.61
C GLY A 21 -20.64 -30.72 -19.52
N GLN A 22 -20.71 -29.43 -19.25
CA GLN A 22 -19.86 -28.42 -19.85
C GLN A 22 -18.47 -28.61 -19.25
N LYS A 23 -17.57 -29.20 -20.04
CA LYS A 23 -16.14 -29.25 -19.72
C LYS A 23 -15.71 -27.83 -19.38
N VAL A 24 -15.36 -27.60 -18.12
CA VAL A 24 -14.75 -26.36 -17.66
C VAL A 24 -13.44 -26.25 -18.44
N ALA A 25 -13.48 -25.48 -19.53
CA ALA A 25 -12.28 -25.09 -20.24
C ALA A 25 -11.42 -24.37 -19.22
N ALA A 26 -10.27 -24.96 -18.89
CA ALA A 26 -9.23 -24.25 -18.17
C ALA A 26 -8.94 -22.98 -18.98
N MET A 27 -9.38 -21.85 -18.44
CA MET A 27 -9.25 -20.56 -19.11
C MET A 27 -7.76 -20.21 -19.01
N GLU A 28 -6.99 -20.64 -20.00
CA GLU A 28 -5.57 -20.31 -20.13
C GLU A 28 -5.48 -18.80 -20.37
N PHE A 29 -5.14 -18.08 -19.30
CA PHE A 29 -5.16 -16.62 -19.24
C PHE A 29 -4.13 -16.08 -20.24
N THR A 30 -4.57 -15.83 -21.47
CA THR A 30 -3.72 -15.28 -22.53
C THR A 30 -3.68 -13.76 -22.38
N ALA A 31 -3.07 -13.27 -21.30
CA ALA A 31 -3.04 -11.83 -20.96
C ALA A 31 -2.11 -10.99 -21.85
N TYR A 32 -1.32 -11.62 -22.72
CA TYR A 32 -0.26 -10.91 -23.43
C TYR A 32 -0.66 -10.66 -24.89
N PRO A 33 -0.81 -9.39 -25.34
CA PRO A 33 -0.98 -9.08 -26.75
C PRO A 33 0.23 -9.62 -27.54
N GLU A 34 0.03 -10.11 -28.76
CA GLU A 34 1.13 -10.58 -29.62
C GLU A 34 2.07 -9.41 -29.96
N VAL A 35 3.13 -9.21 -29.16
CA VAL A 35 4.10 -8.12 -29.38
C VAL A 35 5.10 -8.54 -30.46
N ARG A 36 5.17 -7.73 -31.52
CA ARG A 36 5.97 -7.91 -32.76
C ARG A 36 7.51 -7.85 -32.56
N ASN A 37 8.01 -7.87 -31.32
CA ASN A 37 9.45 -7.77 -31.00
C ASN A 37 9.92 -8.91 -30.07
N ARG A 38 9.93 -10.15 -30.59
CA ARG A 38 10.11 -11.40 -29.85
C ARG A 38 11.41 -11.54 -29.02
N LYS A 39 12.53 -10.93 -29.41
CA LYS A 39 13.83 -11.31 -28.82
C LYS A 39 14.08 -10.79 -27.40
N GLN A 40 13.75 -9.53 -27.10
CA GLN A 40 13.91 -8.97 -25.74
C GLN A 40 12.78 -9.39 -24.81
N ALA A 41 11.55 -9.50 -25.33
CA ALA A 41 10.41 -10.02 -24.59
C ALA A 41 10.67 -11.42 -24.04
N ASN A 42 11.40 -12.28 -24.78
CA ASN A 42 11.69 -13.65 -24.35
C ASN A 42 12.60 -13.75 -23.10
N VAL A 43 13.50 -12.79 -22.85
CA VAL A 43 14.38 -12.86 -21.66
C VAL A 43 13.61 -12.43 -20.41
N PHE A 44 12.89 -11.31 -20.49
CA PHE A 44 12.06 -10.82 -19.39
C PHE A 44 10.97 -11.83 -19.03
N LEU A 45 10.25 -12.35 -20.04
CA LEU A 45 9.23 -13.38 -19.82
C LEU A 45 9.84 -14.67 -19.26
N LYS A 46 11.08 -15.03 -19.61
CA LYS A 46 11.72 -16.23 -19.04
C LYS A 46 12.15 -16.02 -17.60
N VAL A 47 12.64 -14.83 -17.24
CA VAL A 47 12.92 -14.47 -15.84
C VAL A 47 11.63 -14.42 -15.03
N GLN A 48 10.59 -13.78 -15.55
CA GLN A 48 9.25 -13.73 -14.94
C GLN A 48 8.69 -15.14 -14.77
N ASN A 49 8.79 -15.99 -15.79
CA ASN A 49 8.30 -17.37 -15.71
C ASN A 49 9.15 -18.20 -14.73
N ILE A 50 10.45 -17.96 -14.57
CA ILE A 50 11.26 -18.63 -13.53
C ILE A 50 10.90 -18.11 -12.14
N LEU A 51 10.67 -16.80 -11.97
CA LEU A 51 10.27 -16.20 -10.71
C LEU A 51 8.86 -16.62 -10.27
N HIS A 52 7.94 -16.81 -11.22
CA HIS A 52 6.51 -17.07 -10.95
C HIS A 52 6.04 -18.50 -11.27
N SER A 53 6.90 -19.38 -11.79
CA SER A 53 6.54 -20.78 -12.16
C SER A 53 6.16 -21.68 -10.97
N THR A 54 6.44 -21.24 -9.74
CA THR A 54 6.13 -21.97 -8.51
C THR A 54 5.57 -20.97 -7.53
N ASP A 55 4.24 -20.95 -7.34
CA ASP A 55 3.50 -20.31 -6.24
C ASP A 55 4.36 -19.38 -5.37
N SER A 56 4.75 -18.22 -5.93
CA SER A 56 5.99 -17.52 -5.52
C SER A 56 5.84 -16.68 -4.27
N VAL A 57 5.27 -17.26 -3.22
CA VAL A 57 5.28 -16.72 -1.85
C VAL A 57 6.70 -16.77 -1.25
N ALA A 58 7.67 -17.38 -1.96
CA ALA A 58 9.04 -17.53 -1.50
C ALA A 58 9.78 -16.20 -1.38
N LEU A 59 9.66 -15.30 -2.37
CA LEU A 59 10.35 -14.02 -2.37
C LEU A 59 9.88 -13.10 -1.22
N PRO A 60 8.58 -12.81 -1.04
CA PRO A 60 8.12 -11.99 0.08
C PRO A 60 8.47 -12.59 1.44
N CYS A 61 8.36 -13.92 1.59
CA CYS A 61 8.77 -14.60 2.82
C CYS A 61 10.26 -14.45 3.09
N SER A 62 11.10 -14.56 2.06
CA SER A 62 12.55 -14.42 2.19
C SER A 62 12.94 -12.98 2.58
N LEU A 63 12.30 -11.97 1.98
CA LEU A 63 12.54 -10.56 2.31
C LEU A 63 12.07 -10.22 3.74
N LEU A 64 10.91 -10.73 4.17
CA LEU A 64 10.46 -10.59 5.56
C LEU A 64 11.40 -11.27 6.56
N LEU A 65 11.89 -12.46 6.21
CA LEU A 65 12.86 -13.19 7.02
C LEU A 65 14.16 -12.38 7.13
N VAL A 66 14.70 -11.87 6.02
CA VAL A 66 15.87 -10.99 6.02
C VAL A 66 15.64 -9.76 6.89
N GLY A 67 14.52 -9.05 6.72
CA GLY A 67 14.17 -7.89 7.55
C GLY A 67 14.10 -8.23 9.05
N THR A 68 13.53 -9.39 9.39
CA THR A 68 13.48 -9.90 10.78
C THR A 68 14.88 -10.17 11.32
N PHE A 69 15.75 -10.81 10.55
CA PHE A 69 17.15 -11.04 10.93
C PHE A 69 17.92 -9.73 11.11
N LEU A 70 17.71 -8.72 10.25
CA LEU A 70 18.33 -7.40 10.40
C LEU A 70 17.91 -6.73 11.71
N VAL A 71 16.62 -6.78 12.08
CA VAL A 71 16.10 -6.24 13.35
C VAL A 71 16.72 -6.97 14.54
N ILE A 72 16.75 -8.30 14.53
CA ILE A 72 17.33 -9.11 15.61
C ILE A 72 18.83 -8.82 15.75
N TYR A 73 19.55 -8.79 14.62
CA TYR A 73 20.98 -8.48 14.60
C TYR A 73 21.24 -7.12 15.23
N GLN A 74 20.55 -6.07 14.77
CA GLN A 74 20.70 -4.72 15.32
C GLN A 74 20.34 -4.67 16.81
N HIS A 75 19.31 -5.41 17.24
CA HIS A 75 18.94 -5.49 18.66
C HIS A 75 20.04 -6.13 19.52
N MET A 76 20.82 -7.07 18.98
CA MET A 76 21.90 -7.74 19.70
C MET A 76 23.21 -6.94 19.70
N THR A 77 23.48 -6.16 18.65
CA THR A 77 24.76 -5.47 18.47
C THR A 77 24.75 -4.01 18.91
N ASP A 78 23.60 -3.35 18.84
CA ASP A 78 23.46 -1.93 19.15
C ASP A 78 22.75 -1.72 20.50
N GLN A 79 23.41 -0.99 21.38
CA GLN A 79 22.87 -0.64 22.70
C GLN A 79 22.01 0.62 22.67
N ASP A 80 22.02 1.37 21.55
CA ASP A 80 21.17 2.55 21.44
C ASP A 80 19.70 2.15 21.45
N THR A 81 19.00 2.61 22.48
CA THR A 81 17.56 2.44 22.65
C THR A 81 16.79 3.71 22.31
N GLY A 82 17.49 4.72 21.80
CA GLY A 82 16.93 5.98 21.37
C GLY A 82 15.83 5.81 20.33
N ARG A 83 14.92 6.78 20.31
CA ARG A 83 13.77 6.81 19.40
C ARG A 83 14.19 6.71 17.94
N HIS A 84 15.29 7.38 17.59
CA HIS A 84 15.86 7.43 16.24
C HIS A 84 16.93 6.35 15.98
N SER A 85 16.98 5.31 16.82
CA SER A 85 17.91 4.20 16.61
C SER A 85 17.60 3.46 15.31
N VAL A 86 18.65 2.95 14.65
CA VAL A 86 18.54 2.11 13.44
C VAL A 86 17.62 0.91 13.69
N ARG A 87 17.61 0.39 14.92
CA ARG A 87 16.71 -0.70 15.33
C ARG A 87 15.24 -0.34 15.14
N ASN A 88 14.83 0.84 15.62
CA ASN A 88 13.43 1.28 15.50
C ASN A 88 13.07 1.55 14.03
N PHE A 89 14.01 2.13 13.26
CA PHE A 89 13.84 2.29 11.82
C PHE A 89 13.62 0.94 11.11
N LEU A 90 14.47 -0.06 11.34
CA LEU A 90 14.32 -1.39 10.76
C LEU A 90 13.01 -2.08 11.18
N ALA A 91 12.59 -1.90 12.44
CA ALA A 91 11.33 -2.43 12.92
C ALA A 91 10.13 -1.77 12.22
N LYS A 92 10.17 -0.45 11.98
CA LYS A 92 9.15 0.26 11.20
C LYS A 92 9.08 -0.30 9.77
N ILE A 93 10.22 -0.43 9.08
CA ILE A 93 10.28 -1.02 7.73
C ILE A 93 9.72 -2.45 7.72
N LEU A 94 10.06 -3.28 8.70
CA LEU A 94 9.50 -4.63 8.79
C LEU A 94 7.97 -4.61 8.94
N VAL A 95 7.43 -3.66 9.71
CA VAL A 95 5.98 -3.48 9.86
C VAL A 95 5.31 -3.08 8.54
N SER A 96 5.92 -2.22 7.71
CA SER A 96 5.36 -1.87 6.40
C SER A 96 5.44 -3.00 5.37
N MET A 97 6.43 -3.89 5.49
CA MET A 97 6.57 -5.06 4.61
C MET A 97 5.47 -6.11 4.83
N ILE A 98 4.94 -6.24 6.05
CA ILE A 98 3.94 -7.27 6.38
C ILE A 98 2.66 -7.13 5.54
N PRO A 99 2.01 -5.94 5.45
CA PRO A 99 0.86 -5.76 4.57
C PRO A 99 1.13 -6.11 3.11
N LEU A 100 2.31 -5.76 2.59
CA LEU A 100 2.70 -6.06 1.21
C LEU A 100 2.79 -7.57 0.96
N ALA A 101 3.50 -8.30 1.82
CA ALA A 101 3.62 -9.75 1.71
C ALA A 101 2.28 -10.47 1.86
N LEU A 102 1.41 -10.01 2.76
CA LEU A 102 0.05 -10.55 2.91
C LEU A 102 -0.82 -10.27 1.69
N LEU A 103 -0.67 -9.10 1.08
CA LEU A 103 -1.38 -8.73 -0.13
C LEU A 103 -0.94 -9.63 -1.29
N GLU A 104 0.38 -9.82 -1.47
CA GLU A 104 0.96 -10.74 -2.45
C GLU A 104 0.45 -12.17 -2.30
N TRP A 105 0.49 -12.70 -1.09
CA TRP A 105 -0.05 -14.02 -0.81
C TRP A 105 -1.53 -14.13 -1.17
N LYS A 106 -2.31 -13.08 -0.92
CA LYS A 106 -3.75 -13.08 -1.22
C LYS A 106 -4.06 -12.90 -2.70
N ILE A 107 -3.25 -12.15 -3.43
CA ILE A 107 -3.33 -11.96 -4.87
C ILE A 107 -3.17 -13.29 -5.60
N LEU A 108 -2.18 -14.09 -5.19
CA LEU A 108 -1.92 -15.41 -5.78
C LEU A 108 -3.11 -16.38 -5.65
N GLN A 109 -3.95 -16.18 -4.64
CA GLN A 109 -5.17 -16.96 -4.42
C GLN A 109 -6.40 -16.40 -5.15
N CYS A 110 -6.30 -15.20 -5.72
CA CYS A 110 -7.43 -14.50 -6.32
C CYS A 110 -7.60 -14.89 -7.79
N LYS A 111 -8.85 -15.15 -8.22
CA LYS A 111 -9.17 -15.39 -9.64
C LYS A 111 -9.01 -14.13 -10.51
N ASP A 112 -9.22 -12.95 -9.92
CA ASP A 112 -9.12 -11.65 -10.59
C ASP A 112 -8.29 -10.69 -9.72
N PRO A 113 -6.95 -10.76 -9.79
CA PRO A 113 -6.07 -9.91 -8.99
C PRO A 113 -6.14 -8.43 -9.39
N VAL A 114 -6.33 -8.15 -10.68
CA VAL A 114 -6.40 -6.78 -11.20
C VAL A 114 -7.65 -6.06 -10.70
N GLY A 115 -8.81 -6.72 -10.74
CA GLY A 115 -10.06 -6.17 -10.20
C GLY A 115 -9.99 -5.93 -8.69
N LEU A 116 -9.30 -6.81 -7.95
CA LEU A 116 -9.06 -6.61 -6.51
C LEU A 116 -8.26 -5.32 -6.25
N PHE A 117 -7.18 -5.09 -7.00
CA PHE A 117 -6.39 -3.87 -6.87
C PHE A 117 -7.10 -2.61 -7.34
N ALA A 118 -7.78 -2.67 -8.47
CA ALA A 118 -8.57 -1.55 -8.97
C ALA A 118 -9.55 -1.06 -7.88
N LYS A 119 -10.09 -1.97 -7.07
CA LYS A 119 -10.99 -1.63 -5.97
C LYS A 119 -10.31 -1.01 -4.75
N CYS A 120 -9.10 -1.47 -4.38
CA CYS A 120 -8.39 -0.94 -3.21
C CYS A 120 -7.51 0.29 -3.52
N SER A 121 -7.17 0.49 -4.79
CA SER A 121 -6.24 1.52 -5.28
C SER A 121 -6.56 2.93 -4.77
N ALA A 122 -7.83 3.34 -4.82
CA ALA A 122 -8.26 4.64 -4.33
C ALA A 122 -7.95 4.82 -2.82
N LYS A 123 -8.11 3.76 -2.02
CA LYS A 123 -7.84 3.81 -0.58
C LYS A 123 -6.34 3.91 -0.28
N VAL A 124 -5.53 3.14 -1.00
CA VAL A 124 -4.07 3.19 -0.88
C VAL A 124 -3.56 4.58 -1.29
N LEU A 125 -4.02 5.11 -2.43
CA LEU A 125 -3.63 6.45 -2.87
C LEU A 125 -4.09 7.54 -1.91
N LEU A 126 -5.27 7.39 -1.29
CA LEU A 126 -5.76 8.33 -0.29
C LEU A 126 -4.90 8.31 0.99
N MET A 127 -4.45 7.14 1.44
CA MET A 127 -3.46 7.05 2.53
C MET A 127 -2.15 7.77 2.17
N HIS A 128 -1.70 7.63 0.91
CA HIS A 128 -0.50 8.32 0.43
C HIS A 128 -0.67 9.83 0.42
N ALA A 129 -1.82 10.31 -0.06
CA ALA A 129 -2.14 11.73 -0.02
C ALA A 129 -2.16 12.27 1.42
N PHE A 130 -2.67 11.51 2.39
CA PHE A 130 -2.69 11.93 3.80
C PHE A 130 -1.29 12.06 4.40
N PHE A 131 -0.41 11.07 4.24
CA PHE A 131 0.93 11.19 4.81
C PHE A 131 1.75 12.26 4.08
N LEU A 132 1.65 12.35 2.75
CA LEU A 132 2.35 13.38 1.98
C LEU A 132 1.90 14.79 2.40
N PHE A 133 0.60 14.97 2.66
CA PHE A 133 0.07 16.22 3.18
C PHE A 133 0.67 16.56 4.56
N LEU A 134 0.71 15.60 5.49
CA LEU A 134 1.33 15.83 6.81
C LEU A 134 2.82 16.14 6.68
N ARG A 135 3.56 15.38 5.87
CA ARG A 135 4.99 15.59 5.62
C ARG A 135 5.26 16.98 5.03
N LEU A 136 4.43 17.47 4.12
CA LEU A 136 4.55 18.82 3.59
C LEU A 136 4.08 19.90 4.55
N ALA A 137 3.16 19.61 5.46
CA ALA A 137 2.81 20.54 6.54
C ALA A 137 4.01 20.85 7.44
N CYS A 138 4.99 19.93 7.54
CA CYS A 138 6.25 20.19 8.24
C CYS A 138 7.10 21.30 7.59
N LEU A 139 6.92 21.61 6.30
CA LEU A 139 7.62 22.72 5.65
C LEU A 139 7.21 24.10 6.20
N ALA A 140 6.11 24.18 6.96
CA ALA A 140 5.73 25.39 7.68
C ALA A 140 6.70 25.72 8.84
N PHE A 141 7.54 24.76 9.24
CA PHE A 141 8.53 24.93 10.30
C PHE A 141 9.92 25.09 9.66
N PRO A 142 10.60 26.23 9.87
CA PRO A 142 11.82 26.59 9.13
C PRO A 142 13.02 25.70 9.42
N ASP A 143 13.06 25.06 10.59
CA ASP A 143 14.18 24.24 11.04
C ASP A 143 14.09 22.79 10.55
N VAL A 144 13.01 22.42 9.87
CA VAL A 144 12.71 21.03 9.52
C VAL A 144 13.18 20.71 8.12
N GLN A 145 14.18 19.84 8.04
CA GLN A 145 14.61 19.27 6.78
C GLN A 145 13.73 18.07 6.45
N VAL A 146 12.64 18.34 5.73
CA VAL A 146 11.89 17.29 5.06
C VAL A 146 12.74 16.82 3.87
N GLY A 147 13.10 15.53 3.84
CA GLY A 147 13.82 14.92 2.72
C GLY A 147 13.14 15.23 1.38
N HIS A 148 13.85 15.08 0.26
CA HIS A 148 13.39 15.29 -1.13
C HIS A 148 12.07 16.10 -1.30
N ALA A 149 12.01 17.34 -0.81
CA ALA A 149 10.77 18.12 -0.72
C ALA A 149 10.06 18.27 -2.08
N PHE A 150 10.84 18.44 -3.14
CA PHE A 150 10.32 18.48 -4.51
C PHE A 150 9.58 17.18 -4.89
N CYS A 151 10.14 16.01 -4.54
CA CYS A 151 9.49 14.72 -4.79
C CYS A 151 8.17 14.64 -4.02
N ASN A 152 8.15 14.99 -2.73
CA ASN A 152 6.94 15.00 -1.90
C ASN A 152 5.83 15.91 -2.47
N VAL A 153 6.17 17.13 -2.89
CA VAL A 153 5.22 18.04 -3.54
C VAL A 153 4.70 17.44 -4.84
N SER A 154 5.59 16.93 -5.70
CA SER A 154 5.20 16.36 -6.99
C SER A 154 4.29 15.12 -6.83
N ALA A 155 4.58 14.27 -5.84
CA ALA A 155 3.78 13.10 -5.52
C ALA A 155 2.42 13.48 -4.95
N LEU A 156 2.34 14.48 -4.08
CA LEU A 156 1.05 14.94 -3.56
C LEU A 156 0.18 15.52 -4.68
N VAL A 157 0.75 16.36 -5.56
CA VAL A 157 0.04 16.90 -6.71
C VAL A 157 -0.45 15.78 -7.63
N ALA A 158 0.39 14.78 -7.91
CA ALA A 158 0.00 13.61 -8.70
C ALA A 158 -1.15 12.83 -8.05
N ALA A 159 -1.06 12.55 -6.73
CA ALA A 159 -2.11 11.84 -6.00
C ALA A 159 -3.44 12.62 -6.01
N CYS A 160 -3.40 13.93 -5.76
CA CYS A 160 -4.58 14.80 -5.81
C CYS A 160 -5.20 14.88 -7.21
N ALA A 161 -4.39 14.81 -8.28
CA ALA A 161 -4.89 14.79 -9.65
C ALA A 161 -5.48 13.42 -10.04
N MET A 162 -4.84 12.32 -9.64
CA MET A 162 -5.25 10.96 -9.98
C MET A 162 -6.54 10.53 -9.26
N LEU A 163 -6.72 10.92 -7.99
CA LEU A 163 -7.92 10.59 -7.21
C LEU A 163 -9.23 10.89 -7.98
N PRO A 164 -9.51 12.11 -8.47
CA PRO A 164 -10.72 12.39 -9.23
C PRO A 164 -10.67 11.89 -10.68
N THR A 165 -9.51 11.91 -11.35
CA THR A 165 -9.43 11.65 -12.81
C THR A 165 -9.35 10.18 -13.18
N VAL A 166 -8.71 9.35 -12.34
CA VAL A 166 -8.48 7.92 -12.58
C VAL A 166 -9.37 7.07 -11.68
N PHE A 167 -9.50 7.45 -10.41
CA PHE A 167 -10.23 6.66 -9.42
C PHE A 167 -11.67 7.14 -9.21
N GLY A 168 -12.07 8.24 -9.86
CA GLY A 168 -13.42 8.80 -9.75
C GLY A 168 -13.77 9.29 -8.34
N PHE A 169 -12.77 9.52 -7.48
CA PHE A 169 -12.98 10.02 -6.13
C PHE A 169 -13.54 11.44 -6.19
N ARG A 170 -14.79 11.61 -5.76
CA ARG A 170 -15.44 12.91 -5.65
C ARG A 170 -15.50 13.30 -4.18
N CYS A 171 -15.20 14.56 -3.86
CA CYS A 171 -15.32 15.07 -2.49
C CYS A 171 -16.80 15.33 -2.13
N ASP A 172 -17.63 14.30 -2.20
CA ASP A 172 -19.01 14.33 -1.71
C ASP A 172 -19.13 13.60 -0.36
N LYS A 173 -20.24 13.83 0.35
CA LYS A 173 -20.47 13.21 1.66
C LYS A 173 -20.57 11.68 1.58
N ALA A 174 -21.05 11.14 0.46
CA ALA A 174 -21.25 9.71 0.29
C ALA A 174 -19.90 8.98 0.16
N THR A 175 -19.01 9.49 -0.68
CA THR A 175 -17.63 9.03 -0.85
C THR A 175 -16.85 9.17 0.45
N LEU A 176 -16.99 10.26 1.20
CA LEU A 176 -16.34 10.37 2.52
C LEU A 176 -16.81 9.29 3.51
N ILE A 177 -18.10 8.93 3.48
CA ILE A 177 -18.64 7.84 4.30
C ILE A 177 -18.12 6.48 3.81
N GLU A 178 -18.00 6.28 2.49
CA GLU A 178 -17.44 5.07 1.89
C GLU A 178 -15.98 4.84 2.29
N HIS A 179 -15.20 5.92 2.40
CA HIS A 179 -13.78 5.90 2.79
C HIS A 179 -13.54 6.23 4.27
N ARG A 180 -14.57 6.09 5.13
CA ARG A 180 -14.45 6.34 6.57
C ARG A 180 -13.40 5.46 7.25
N ASP A 181 -13.14 4.28 6.71
CA ASP A 181 -12.14 3.34 7.23
C ASP A 181 -10.72 3.88 7.04
N VAL A 182 -10.43 4.49 5.90
CA VAL A 182 -9.15 5.16 5.62
C VAL A 182 -8.95 6.34 6.55
N ALA A 183 -9.97 7.20 6.69
CA ALA A 183 -9.91 8.36 7.58
C ALA A 183 -9.75 7.94 9.05
N ALA A 184 -10.48 6.91 9.50
CA ALA A 184 -10.34 6.37 10.85
C ALA A 184 -8.96 5.77 11.11
N LEU A 185 -8.39 5.06 10.12
CA LEU A 185 -7.04 4.51 10.22
C LEU A 185 -5.99 5.64 10.33
N ALA A 186 -6.05 6.64 9.44
CA ALA A 186 -5.15 7.78 9.45
C ALA A 186 -5.28 8.63 10.74
N PHE A 187 -6.49 8.81 11.25
CA PHE A 187 -6.70 9.49 12.52
C PHE A 187 -6.17 8.66 13.69
N GLY A 188 -6.42 7.34 13.70
CA GLY A 188 -5.92 6.44 14.73
C GLY A 188 -4.40 6.40 14.82
N THR A 189 -3.70 6.36 13.68
CA THR A 189 -2.23 6.43 13.64
C THR A 189 -1.70 7.79 14.11
N PHE A 190 -2.39 8.88 13.78
CA PHE A 190 -2.01 10.20 14.26
C PHE A 190 -2.18 10.33 15.79
N ILE A 191 -3.25 9.77 16.36
CA ILE A 191 -3.42 9.70 17.82
C ILE A 191 -2.32 8.84 18.45
N LEU A 192 -1.95 7.71 17.82
CA LEU A 192 -0.85 6.88 18.31
C LEU A 192 0.49 7.64 18.31
N ALA A 193 0.77 8.40 17.25
CA ALA A 193 1.95 9.26 17.17
C ALA A 193 1.95 10.32 18.28
N LEU A 194 0.80 10.98 18.50
CA LEU A 194 0.64 11.96 19.58
C LEU A 194 0.92 11.33 20.96
N LEU A 195 0.40 10.14 21.22
CA LEU A 195 0.62 9.41 22.48
C LEU A 195 2.09 9.04 22.65
N GLU A 196 2.74 8.52 21.60
CA GLU A 196 4.16 8.18 21.65
C GLU A 196 5.03 9.40 21.97
N VAL A 197 4.86 10.50 21.24
CA VAL A 197 5.62 11.74 21.44
C VAL A 197 5.37 12.28 22.85
N SER A 198 4.13 12.19 23.35
CA SER A 198 3.77 12.67 24.69
C SER A 198 4.35 11.81 25.81
N ILE A 199 4.43 10.49 25.63
CA ILE A 199 4.92 9.55 26.66
C ILE A 199 6.45 9.49 26.66
N LEU A 200 7.07 9.42 25.48
CA LEU A 200 8.52 9.27 25.35
C LEU A 200 9.26 10.62 25.37
N GLY A 201 8.56 11.70 25.00
CA GLY A 201 9.13 13.03 24.94
C GLY A 201 9.11 13.76 26.28
N LYS A 202 10.26 14.34 26.66
CA LYS A 202 10.35 15.27 27.79
C LYS A 202 10.02 16.69 27.34
N PHE A 203 8.79 16.93 26.89
CA PHE A 203 8.39 18.24 26.39
C PHE A 203 7.80 19.12 27.50
N SER A 204 8.30 20.35 27.61
CA SER A 204 7.69 21.38 28.45
C SER A 204 6.78 22.25 27.60
N PHE A 205 5.48 22.30 27.89
CA PHE A 205 4.53 23.16 27.15
C PHE A 205 4.71 24.66 27.43
N SER A 206 5.52 25.03 28.43
CA SER A 206 5.75 26.44 28.79
C SER A 206 6.72 27.16 27.85
N ASN A 207 7.54 26.44 27.08
CA ASN A 207 8.52 27.03 26.17
C ASN A 207 8.02 26.90 24.72
N SER A 208 8.07 28.00 23.97
CA SER A 208 7.64 28.05 22.57
C SER A 208 8.45 27.11 21.66
N VAL A 209 9.75 26.96 21.94
CA VAL A 209 10.67 26.11 21.17
C VAL A 209 10.32 24.63 21.35
N THR A 210 10.16 24.18 22.60
CA THR A 210 9.78 22.79 22.91
C THR A 210 8.39 22.45 22.40
N ARG A 211 7.47 23.43 22.35
CA ARG A 211 6.16 23.24 21.73
C ARG A 211 6.25 23.05 20.21
N SER A 212 7.13 23.80 19.53
CA SER A 212 7.36 23.63 18.10
C SER A 212 7.91 22.23 17.80
N MET A 213 8.95 21.81 18.56
CA MET A 213 9.53 20.46 18.44
C MET A 213 8.51 19.36 18.70
N PHE A 214 7.62 19.53 19.69
CA PHE A 214 6.55 18.57 19.96
C PHE A 214 5.59 18.42 18.78
N ILE A 215 5.16 19.54 18.18
CA ILE A 215 4.23 19.52 17.04
C ILE A 215 4.92 18.90 15.82
N GLU A 216 6.16 19.30 15.54
CA GLU A 216 6.99 18.74 14.48
C GLU A 216 7.15 17.23 14.62
N ASP A 217 7.62 16.74 15.78
CA ASP A 217 7.80 15.32 16.06
C ASP A 217 6.48 14.55 15.91
N THR A 218 5.36 15.15 16.34
CA THR A 218 4.03 14.54 16.21
C THR A 218 3.61 14.41 14.75
N ILE A 219 3.81 15.45 13.93
CA ILE A 219 3.45 15.42 12.52
C ILE A 219 4.34 14.45 11.74
N LEU A 220 5.66 14.46 11.97
CA LEU A 220 6.59 13.53 11.33
C LEU A 220 6.29 12.08 11.71
N THR A 221 6.12 11.79 13.01
CA THR A 221 5.78 10.44 13.47
C THR A 221 4.42 9.99 12.96
N GLY A 222 3.44 10.90 12.94
CA GLY A 222 2.12 10.63 12.38
C GLY A 222 2.17 10.32 10.89
N SER A 223 2.95 11.09 10.13
CA SER A 223 3.20 10.84 8.72
C SER A 223 3.82 9.45 8.51
N ASP A 224 4.88 9.11 9.24
CA ASP A 224 5.52 7.79 9.16
C ASP A 224 4.49 6.69 9.42
N TYR A 225 3.68 6.79 10.48
CA TYR A 225 2.71 5.75 10.81
C TYR A 225 1.59 5.60 9.78
N ILE A 226 1.15 6.69 9.15
CA ILE A 226 0.21 6.61 8.04
C ILE A 226 0.86 5.91 6.84
N GLU A 227 2.11 6.23 6.52
CA GLU A 227 2.87 5.58 5.45
C GLU A 227 3.03 4.07 5.71
N LEU A 228 3.46 3.68 6.91
CA LEU A 228 3.63 2.28 7.30
C LEU A 228 2.34 1.46 7.14
N LEU A 229 1.18 2.09 7.39
CA LEU A 229 -0.12 1.43 7.28
C LEU A 229 -0.84 1.70 5.94
N ALA A 230 -0.18 2.33 4.97
CA ALA A 230 -0.84 2.77 3.73
C ALA A 230 -1.45 1.61 2.91
N PHE A 231 -0.90 0.39 3.05
CA PHE A 231 -1.40 -0.82 2.39
C PHE A 231 -2.40 -1.64 3.23
N VAL A 232 -2.59 -1.33 4.51
CA VAL A 232 -3.54 -2.06 5.38
C VAL A 232 -4.97 -2.04 4.82
N PRO A 233 -5.50 -0.94 4.26
CA PRO A 233 -6.83 -0.96 3.63
C PRO A 233 -6.94 -1.97 2.48
N ALA A 234 -5.88 -2.16 1.69
CA ALA A 234 -5.86 -3.13 0.60
C ALA A 234 -5.91 -4.57 1.13
N VAL A 235 -5.08 -4.89 2.13
CA VAL A 235 -5.10 -6.19 2.81
C VAL A 235 -6.47 -6.45 3.40
N TRP A 236 -7.03 -5.49 4.14
CA TRP A 236 -8.35 -5.60 4.72
C TRP A 236 -9.40 -5.99 3.67
N MET A 237 -9.42 -5.27 2.54
CA MET A 237 -10.36 -5.53 1.45
C MET A 237 -10.16 -6.89 0.78
N ALA A 238 -8.91 -7.33 0.65
CA ALA A 238 -8.55 -8.63 0.08
C ALA A 238 -9.00 -9.81 0.95
N PHE A 239 -8.94 -9.66 2.28
CA PHE A 239 -9.35 -10.72 3.22
C PHE A 239 -10.86 -10.74 3.53
N ARG A 240 -11.58 -9.62 3.38
CA ARG A 240 -13.02 -9.55 3.72
C ARG A 240 -13.99 -10.10 2.67
N LYS A 241 -13.54 -10.37 1.45
CA LYS A 241 -14.46 -10.66 0.34
C LYS A 241 -14.37 -12.10 -0.12
N ASP A 242 -15.43 -12.87 0.13
CA ASP A 242 -15.85 -13.92 -0.77
C ASP A 242 -16.36 -13.23 -2.05
N LEU A 243 -15.61 -13.41 -3.13
CA LEU A 243 -15.64 -12.57 -4.33
C LEU A 243 -16.84 -12.90 -5.23
N ASP A 244 -18.06 -12.51 -4.82
CA ASP A 244 -19.08 -12.11 -5.79
C ASP A 244 -18.70 -10.71 -6.30
N VAL A 245 -17.59 -10.64 -7.03
CA VAL A 245 -17.10 -9.41 -7.63
C VAL A 245 -17.99 -9.12 -8.82
N PRO A 246 -18.71 -7.98 -8.82
CA PRO A 246 -19.37 -7.51 -10.04
C PRO A 246 -18.33 -7.48 -11.13
N GLN A 247 -18.66 -8.02 -12.30
CA GLN A 247 -17.77 -7.99 -13.47
C GLN A 247 -17.45 -6.52 -13.79
N TYR A 248 -16.26 -6.06 -13.39
CA TYR A 248 -15.79 -4.73 -13.74
C TYR A 248 -15.31 -4.75 -15.18
N ASP A 249 -15.36 -3.59 -15.83
CA ASP A 249 -14.66 -3.40 -17.09
C ASP A 249 -13.16 -3.67 -16.85
N LEU A 250 -12.63 -4.70 -17.52
CA LEU A 250 -11.25 -5.12 -17.42
C LEU A 250 -10.30 -3.97 -17.80
N ALA A 251 -10.67 -3.18 -18.82
CA ALA A 251 -9.85 -2.08 -19.30
C ALA A 251 -9.75 -0.95 -18.27
N GLU A 252 -10.87 -0.62 -17.59
CA GLU A 252 -10.87 0.38 -16.53
C GLU A 252 -10.09 -0.10 -15.30
N SER A 253 -10.26 -1.37 -14.92
CA SER A 253 -9.56 -1.97 -13.78
C SER A 253 -8.05 -1.99 -13.99
N GLN A 254 -7.61 -2.42 -15.19
CA GLN A 254 -6.21 -2.42 -15.58
C GLN A 254 -5.64 -1.00 -15.58
N ARG A 255 -6.35 -0.02 -16.16
CA ARG A 255 -5.91 1.38 -16.15
C ARG A 255 -5.69 1.90 -14.72
N ARG A 256 -6.63 1.65 -13.80
CA ARG A 256 -6.55 2.07 -12.40
C ARG A 256 -5.37 1.43 -11.69
N ALA A 257 -5.18 0.12 -11.86
CA ALA A 257 -4.08 -0.63 -11.29
C ALA A 257 -2.72 -0.12 -11.81
N THR A 258 -2.55 -0.02 -13.14
CA THR A 258 -1.31 0.48 -13.77
C THR A 258 -0.98 1.90 -13.32
N CYS A 259 -1.97 2.79 -13.22
CA CYS A 259 -1.75 4.16 -12.74
C CYS A 259 -1.25 4.17 -11.30
N LEU A 260 -1.85 3.37 -10.41
CA LEU A 260 -1.38 3.24 -9.02
C LEU A 260 0.05 2.70 -8.99
N PHE A 261 0.35 1.61 -9.69
CA PHE A 261 1.69 1.02 -9.66
C PHE A 261 2.75 1.95 -10.22
N ALA A 262 2.46 2.68 -11.30
CA ALA A 262 3.37 3.70 -11.81
C ALA A 262 3.66 4.79 -10.78
N PHE A 263 2.63 5.27 -10.07
CA PHE A 263 2.80 6.22 -8.97
C PHE A 263 3.67 5.65 -7.84
N MET A 264 3.35 4.43 -7.38
CA MET A 264 4.04 3.77 -6.27
C MET A 264 5.50 3.47 -6.61
N MET A 265 5.75 2.94 -7.80
CA MET A 265 7.11 2.66 -8.27
C MET A 265 7.95 3.94 -8.36
N ALA A 266 7.41 5.01 -8.93
CA ALA A 266 8.13 6.28 -9.02
C ALA A 266 8.39 6.88 -7.63
N PHE A 267 7.41 6.83 -6.74
CA PHE A 267 7.51 7.36 -5.38
C PHE A 267 8.55 6.59 -4.55
N TYR A 268 8.43 5.27 -4.45
CA TYR A 268 9.34 4.44 -3.65
C TYR A 268 10.71 4.25 -4.30
N LEU A 269 10.87 4.49 -5.61
CA LEU A 269 12.20 4.56 -6.22
C LEU A 269 13.01 5.71 -5.59
N VAL A 270 12.39 6.87 -5.42
CA VAL A 270 13.04 8.00 -4.76
C VAL A 270 13.14 7.73 -3.26
N GLU A 271 12.04 7.35 -2.62
CA GLU A 271 12.02 7.28 -1.16
C GLU A 271 12.80 6.10 -0.57
N ASP A 272 12.86 4.95 -1.23
CA ASP A 272 13.67 3.85 -0.71
C ASP A 272 15.08 3.85 -1.31
N LEU A 273 15.24 3.92 -2.64
CA LEU A 273 16.59 3.75 -3.20
C LEU A 273 17.47 4.99 -3.03
N ALA A 274 16.93 6.21 -3.13
CA ALA A 274 17.76 7.41 -2.93
C ALA A 274 18.16 7.54 -1.45
N ASN A 275 17.25 7.23 -0.52
CA ASN A 275 17.57 7.20 0.91
C ASN A 275 18.52 6.03 1.24
N ALA A 276 18.33 4.85 0.66
CA ALA A 276 19.26 3.73 0.82
C ALA A 276 20.68 4.09 0.36
N TYR A 277 20.80 4.77 -0.79
CA TYR A 277 22.09 5.22 -1.29
C TYR A 277 22.74 6.24 -0.35
N SER A 278 21.96 7.21 0.14
CA SER A 278 22.44 8.24 1.07
C SER A 278 22.87 7.67 2.43
N LEU A 279 22.23 6.59 2.87
CA LEU A 279 22.53 5.91 4.15
C LEU A 279 23.60 4.81 4.03
N LEU A 280 24.10 4.52 2.82
CA LEU A 280 24.96 3.36 2.60
C LEU A 280 26.27 3.43 3.38
N GLU A 281 26.87 4.63 3.48
CA GLU A 281 28.16 4.84 4.15
C GLU A 281 28.03 4.82 5.69
N ASP A 282 26.98 5.48 6.22
CA ASP A 282 26.82 5.67 7.67
C ASP A 282 26.02 4.55 8.34
N TYR A 283 25.02 3.99 7.65
CA TYR A 283 24.03 3.08 8.22
C TYR A 283 23.68 1.95 7.23
N CYS A 284 24.68 1.13 6.89
CA CYS A 284 24.54 0.03 5.94
C CYS A 284 23.32 -0.88 6.20
N LEU A 285 23.01 -1.18 7.47
CA LEU A 285 21.82 -2.00 7.80
C LEU A 285 20.50 -1.27 7.48
N ALA A 286 20.40 0.03 7.74
CA ALA A 286 19.23 0.83 7.36
C ALA A 286 19.07 0.88 5.83
N SER A 287 20.19 1.03 5.11
CA SER A 287 20.22 0.96 3.64
C SER A 287 19.68 -0.39 3.12
N LEU A 288 20.10 -1.51 3.71
CA LEU A 288 19.58 -2.83 3.36
C LEU A 288 18.09 -2.98 3.66
N GLY A 289 17.60 -2.36 4.74
CA GLY A 289 16.17 -2.31 5.06
C GLY A 289 15.35 -1.64 3.96
N HIS A 290 15.76 -0.44 3.52
CA HIS A 290 15.12 0.25 2.40
C HIS A 290 15.16 -0.57 1.10
N ILE A 291 16.30 -1.18 0.77
CA ILE A 291 16.42 -2.03 -0.43
C ILE A 291 15.44 -3.22 -0.35
N ALA A 292 15.35 -3.89 0.80
CA ALA A 292 14.43 -5.01 0.98
C ALA A 292 12.96 -4.58 0.85
N HIS A 293 12.60 -3.41 1.40
CA HIS A 293 11.27 -2.83 1.26
C HIS A 293 10.93 -2.52 -0.21
N PHE A 294 11.85 -1.85 -0.93
CA PHE A 294 11.67 -1.54 -2.35
C PHE A 294 11.54 -2.79 -3.21
N LEU A 295 12.37 -3.82 -2.98
CA LEU A 295 12.31 -5.08 -3.72
C LEU A 295 10.97 -5.79 -3.53
N LEU A 296 10.42 -5.77 -2.31
CA LEU A 296 9.10 -6.35 -2.03
C LEU A 296 7.99 -5.59 -2.78
N LEU A 297 8.06 -4.26 -2.81
CA LEU A 297 7.11 -3.44 -3.54
C LEU A 297 7.22 -3.62 -5.06
N LEU A 298 8.45 -3.77 -5.57
CA LEU A 298 8.73 -4.05 -6.97
C LEU A 298 8.16 -5.42 -7.38
N ASP A 299 8.35 -6.45 -6.56
CA ASP A 299 7.80 -7.79 -6.80
C ASP A 299 6.27 -7.77 -6.84
N CYS A 300 5.64 -7.13 -5.84
CA CYS A 300 4.20 -6.93 -5.81
C CYS A 300 3.68 -6.18 -7.05
N SER A 301 4.43 -5.19 -7.54
CA SER A 301 4.07 -4.41 -8.73
C SER A 301 4.26 -5.20 -10.03
N ALA A 302 5.32 -6.01 -10.13
CA ALA A 302 5.65 -6.82 -11.30
C ALA A 302 4.62 -7.95 -11.53
N PHE A 303 3.97 -8.43 -10.47
CA PHE A 303 2.91 -9.43 -10.60
C PHE A 303 1.68 -8.92 -11.40
N LEU A 304 1.49 -7.60 -11.48
CA LEU A 304 0.25 -6.97 -11.93
C LEU A 304 0.39 -6.21 -13.25
N LEU A 305 1.62 -6.10 -13.77
CA LEU A 305 1.96 -5.50 -15.06
C LEU A 305 2.20 -6.58 -16.11
#